data_AF-A0A2L0A5S2-F1
#
_entry.id   AF-A0A2L0A5S2-F1
#
_cell.length_a   1.000
_cell.length_b   1.000
_cell.length_c   1.000
_cell.angle_alpha   90.00
_cell.angle_beta   90.00
_cell.angle_gamma   90.00
#
_symmetry.space_group_name_H-M   'P 1'
#
loop_
_entity.id
_entity.type
_entity.pdbx_description
1 polymer ?
#
loop_
_entity_poly.entity_id
_entity_poly.type
_entity_poly.pdbx_seq_one_letter_code
_entity_poly.pdbx_strand_id
1 'polypeptide(L)'
;MFVQKRCIDLEDAVAPEKKRPEARRSLAGVLGSNDTARLATRINSPSTIGGLADLQAIVLADAYPTFLILPKSESAGVLRQNQCADEKPTALVALVESAWGLRHVEAVAEATPRLRAIIFGAAGMASDLGCERGGGLLHAARCHIAIACAAGGIAAIDPPSFNLNDLEAMAAEADRACKLGFAGKAAIHRSQIAPIDASFRPDAKALDRARRIVELAKKGVGVDD
;
A
#
# COMPACT_ATOMS: atom_id res chain seq x y z
N MET A 1 -13.45 -10.92 4.17
CA MET A 1 -13.21 -11.31 2.76
C MET A 1 -11.98 -10.56 2.30
N PHE A 2 -10.91 -11.25 1.87
CA PHE A 2 -9.75 -10.59 1.27
C PHE A 2 -10.17 -10.07 -0.10
N VAL A 3 -10.17 -8.75 -0.25
CA VAL A 3 -10.59 -8.12 -1.51
C VAL A 3 -9.34 -7.60 -2.19
N GLN A 4 -8.92 -8.31 -3.24
CA GLN A 4 -7.87 -7.83 -4.13
C GLN A 4 -8.25 -6.44 -4.67
N LYS A 5 -7.28 -5.53 -4.62
CA LYS A 5 -7.40 -4.18 -5.17
C LYS A 5 -6.56 -4.09 -6.44
N ARG A 6 -7.09 -3.40 -7.45
CA ARG A 6 -6.39 -3.12 -8.71
C ARG A 6 -5.79 -1.72 -8.63
N CYS A 7 -4.52 -1.58 -8.98
CA CYS A 7 -3.85 -0.29 -9.05
C CYS A 7 -3.73 0.17 -10.50
N ILE A 8 -4.20 1.39 -10.80
CA ILE A 8 -3.84 2.11 -12.02
C ILE A 8 -2.59 2.92 -11.69
N ASP A 9 -1.51 2.65 -12.40
CA ASP A 9 -0.25 3.35 -12.18
C ASP A 9 -0.04 4.45 -13.22
N LEU A 10 0.17 5.68 -12.74
CA LEU A 10 0.51 6.84 -13.57
C LEU A 10 1.99 7.22 -13.45
N GLU A 11 2.73 6.55 -12.58
CA GLU A 11 4.13 6.82 -12.29
C GLU A 11 5.05 5.94 -13.15
N ASP A 12 5.72 4.94 -12.55
CA ASP A 12 6.82 4.20 -13.19
C ASP A 12 6.35 3.35 -14.38
N ALA A 13 5.11 2.83 -14.36
CA ALA A 13 4.59 2.02 -15.45
C ALA A 13 4.23 2.84 -16.70
N VAL A 14 4.24 4.18 -16.64
CA VAL A 14 3.91 5.05 -17.77
C VAL A 14 5.16 5.63 -18.39
N ALA A 15 5.84 4.79 -19.17
CA ALA A 15 6.95 5.18 -20.02
C ALA A 15 6.55 5.17 -21.51
N PRO A 16 7.02 6.15 -22.32
CA PRO A 16 7.74 7.37 -21.95
C PRO A 16 6.83 8.47 -21.39
N GLU A 17 7.41 9.50 -20.74
CA GLU A 17 6.67 10.60 -20.09
C GLU A 17 5.61 11.28 -20.98
N LYS A 18 5.86 11.36 -22.30
CA LYS A 18 4.92 11.89 -23.29
C LYS A 18 3.58 11.15 -23.35
N LYS A 19 3.47 9.93 -22.81
CA LYS A 19 2.23 9.17 -22.69
C LYS A 19 1.41 9.50 -21.44
N ARG A 20 1.97 10.26 -20.48
CA ARG A 20 1.26 10.60 -19.23
C ARG A 20 -0.05 11.38 -19.45
N PRO A 21 -0.15 12.36 -20.37
CA PRO A 21 -1.43 13.00 -20.68
C PRO A 21 -2.49 12.02 -21.19
N GLU A 22 -2.09 11.01 -21.96
CA GLU A 22 -2.98 9.96 -22.44
C GLU A 22 -3.41 9.03 -21.29
N ALA A 23 -2.48 8.62 -20.43
CA ALA A 23 -2.79 7.82 -19.24
C ALA A 23 -3.81 8.51 -18.31
N ARG A 24 -3.69 9.84 -18.12
CA ARG A 24 -4.68 10.63 -17.36
C ARG A 24 -6.07 10.65 -18.01
N ARG A 25 -6.15 10.76 -19.33
CA ARG A 25 -7.45 10.68 -20.04
C ARG A 25 -8.08 9.29 -19.89
N SER A 26 -7.26 8.25 -20.02
CA SER A 26 -7.71 6.86 -19.81
C SER A 26 -8.18 6.61 -18.38
N LEU A 27 -7.55 7.24 -17.37
CA LEU A 27 -7.98 7.14 -15.97
C LEU A 27 -9.43 7.57 -15.79
N ALA A 28 -9.84 8.72 -16.35
CA ALA A 28 -11.22 9.21 -16.23
C ALA A 28 -12.24 8.20 -16.80
N GLY A 29 -11.92 7.61 -17.97
CA GLY A 29 -12.75 6.56 -18.57
C GLY A 29 -12.83 5.29 -17.71
N VAL A 30 -11.72 4.86 -17.11
CA VAL A 30 -11.69 3.68 -16.23
C VAL A 30 -12.47 3.93 -14.93
N LEU A 31 -12.33 5.12 -14.34
CA LEU A 31 -13.06 5.53 -13.14
C LEU A 31 -14.57 5.57 -13.38
N GLY A 32 -15.02 6.07 -14.54
CA GLY A 32 -16.44 6.15 -14.88
C GLY A 32 -17.10 4.82 -15.27
N SER A 33 -16.32 3.78 -15.57
CA SER A 33 -16.83 2.50 -16.14
C SER A 33 -16.62 1.27 -15.26
N ASN A 34 -16.01 1.41 -14.08
CA ASN A 34 -15.69 0.27 -13.21
C ASN A 34 -16.30 0.39 -11.82
N ASP A 35 -16.40 -0.76 -11.15
CA ASP A 35 -16.53 -0.83 -9.68
C ASP A 35 -15.31 -0.19 -9.03
N THR A 36 -15.45 1.08 -8.65
CA THR A 36 -14.40 1.89 -8.02
C THR A 36 -14.02 1.38 -6.64
N ALA A 37 -14.86 0.55 -5.99
CA ALA A 37 -14.65 0.02 -4.63
C ALA A 37 -13.36 -0.81 -4.50
N ARG A 38 -12.83 -1.29 -5.64
CA ARG A 38 -11.58 -2.08 -5.71
C ARG A 38 -10.42 -1.35 -6.36
N LEU A 39 -10.57 -0.07 -6.66
CA LEU A 39 -9.60 0.66 -7.46
C LEU A 39 -8.72 1.56 -6.59
N ALA A 40 -7.42 1.41 -6.80
CA ALA A 40 -6.39 2.34 -6.34
C ALA A 40 -5.79 3.06 -7.55
N THR A 41 -5.33 4.29 -7.36
CA THR A 41 -4.53 5.02 -8.36
C THR A 41 -3.23 5.45 -7.71
N ARG A 42 -2.08 5.05 -8.28
CA ARG A 42 -0.77 5.61 -7.94
C ARG A 42 -0.49 6.78 -8.88
N ILE A 43 -0.30 7.95 -8.29
CA ILE A 43 0.09 9.16 -9.02
C ILE A 43 1.61 9.28 -9.06
N ASN A 44 2.13 10.21 -9.87
CA ASN A 44 3.51 10.67 -9.72
C ASN A 44 3.68 11.42 -8.39
N SER A 45 4.93 11.54 -7.92
CA SER A 45 5.24 12.30 -6.70
C SER A 45 4.53 13.66 -6.65
N PRO A 46 3.80 14.00 -5.57
CA PRO A 46 3.00 15.23 -5.46
C PRO A 46 3.80 16.52 -5.60
N SER A 47 5.12 16.47 -5.34
CA SER A 47 6.04 17.61 -5.47
C SER A 47 6.48 17.88 -6.92
N THR A 48 5.96 17.13 -7.90
CA THR A 48 6.32 17.26 -9.32
C THR A 48 5.15 17.82 -10.15
N ILE A 49 5.46 18.44 -11.28
CA ILE A 49 4.43 18.89 -12.26
C ILE A 49 3.53 17.71 -12.68
N GLY A 50 4.12 16.51 -12.83
CA GLY A 50 3.37 15.30 -13.14
C GLY A 50 2.34 14.94 -12.06
N GLY A 51 2.75 14.95 -10.79
CA GLY A 51 1.87 14.65 -9.66
C GLY A 51 0.76 15.67 -9.49
N LEU A 52 1.06 16.97 -9.65
CA LEU A 52 0.05 18.03 -9.63
C LEU A 52 -0.99 17.85 -10.74
N ALA A 53 -0.55 17.50 -11.96
CA ALA A 53 -1.46 17.22 -13.06
C ALA A 53 -2.29 15.95 -12.86
N ASP A 54 -1.73 14.92 -12.23
CA ASP A 54 -2.47 13.69 -11.87
C ASP A 54 -3.56 13.99 -10.83
N LEU A 55 -3.22 14.74 -9.77
CA LEU A 55 -4.16 15.17 -8.74
C LEU A 55 -5.29 16.01 -9.32
N GLN A 56 -4.95 16.97 -10.19
CA GLN A 56 -5.95 17.78 -10.89
C GLN A 56 -6.91 16.90 -11.72
N ALA A 57 -6.39 15.93 -12.46
CA ALA A 57 -7.22 15.02 -13.25
C ALA A 57 -8.19 14.20 -12.37
N ILE A 58 -7.73 13.72 -11.21
CA ILE A 58 -8.58 13.00 -10.24
C ILE A 58 -9.61 13.93 -9.60
N VAL A 59 -9.24 15.18 -9.30
CA VAL A 59 -10.15 16.16 -8.71
C VAL A 59 -11.22 16.62 -9.71
N LEU A 60 -10.93 16.62 -11.00
CA LEU A 60 -11.89 17.03 -12.03
C LEU A 60 -12.73 15.86 -12.60
N ALA A 61 -12.42 14.61 -12.22
CA ALA A 61 -13.19 13.45 -12.66
C ALA A 61 -14.55 13.34 -11.94
N ASP A 62 -15.55 12.80 -12.63
CA ASP A 62 -16.90 12.55 -12.06
C ASP A 62 -16.92 11.37 -11.06
N ALA A 63 -15.94 10.47 -11.16
CA ALA A 63 -15.78 9.31 -10.31
C ALA A 63 -14.37 9.27 -9.70
N TYR A 64 -14.24 8.64 -8.53
CA TYR A 64 -13.01 8.66 -7.74
C TYR A 64 -12.48 7.25 -7.47
N PRO A 65 -11.14 7.08 -7.39
CA PRO A 65 -10.59 5.85 -6.88
C PRO A 65 -10.92 5.72 -5.39
N THR A 66 -11.05 4.48 -4.91
CA THR A 66 -11.19 4.22 -3.47
C THR A 66 -9.91 4.60 -2.74
N PHE A 67 -8.75 4.33 -3.35
CA PHE A 67 -7.45 4.62 -2.77
C PHE A 67 -6.60 5.49 -3.70
N LEU A 68 -5.99 6.52 -3.14
CA LEU A 68 -4.93 7.29 -3.78
C LEU A 68 -3.59 6.91 -3.15
N ILE A 69 -2.67 6.38 -3.95
CA ILE A 69 -1.32 6.04 -3.50
C ILE A 69 -0.41 7.24 -3.77
N LEU A 70 0.23 7.75 -2.72
CA LEU A 70 1.12 8.90 -2.75
C LEU A 70 2.59 8.46 -2.63
N PRO A 71 3.38 8.48 -3.73
CA PRO A 71 4.82 8.26 -3.69
C PRO A 71 5.54 9.29 -2.84
N LYS A 72 6.77 8.95 -2.41
CA LYS A 72 7.62 9.82 -1.59
C LYS A 72 6.88 10.45 -0.41
N SER A 73 6.13 9.62 0.32
CA SER A 73 5.42 10.04 1.53
C SER A 73 6.40 10.26 2.69
N GLU A 74 7.07 11.41 2.66
CA GLU A 74 8.22 11.72 3.51
C GLU A 74 7.88 12.54 4.75
N SER A 75 6.66 13.04 4.86
CA SER A 75 6.19 13.77 6.03
C SER A 75 4.67 13.74 6.12
N ALA A 76 4.14 13.95 7.31
CA ALA A 76 2.71 14.10 7.54
C ALA A 76 2.08 15.24 6.70
N GLY A 77 2.87 16.28 6.37
CA GLY A 77 2.44 17.41 5.54
C GLY A 77 2.07 16.98 4.12
N VAL A 78 2.85 16.07 3.52
CA VAL A 78 2.55 15.52 2.18
C VAL A 78 1.16 14.88 2.16
N LEU A 79 0.81 14.10 3.19
CA LEU A 79 -0.48 13.43 3.25
C LEU A 79 -1.61 14.43 3.47
N ARG A 80 -1.44 15.40 4.38
CA ARG A 80 -2.48 16.40 4.67
C ARG A 80 -2.78 17.32 3.50
N GLN A 81 -1.76 17.72 2.73
CA GLN A 81 -1.90 18.62 1.59
C GLN A 81 -2.51 17.96 0.35
N ASN A 82 -2.41 16.63 0.22
CA ASN A 82 -2.82 15.87 -0.96
C ASN A 82 -4.05 15.00 -0.69
N GLN A 83 -4.88 15.39 0.27
CA GLN A 83 -6.23 14.87 0.41
C GLN A 83 -7.04 15.42 -0.76
N CYS A 84 -7.46 14.56 -1.70
CA CYS A 84 -8.47 14.97 -2.69
C CYS A 84 -9.62 15.64 -1.93
N ALA A 85 -10.05 16.82 -2.39
CA ALA A 85 -10.96 17.77 -1.71
C ALA A 85 -11.90 17.12 -0.67
N ASP A 86 -12.04 17.77 0.50
CA ASP A 86 -12.62 17.22 1.75
C ASP A 86 -13.96 16.47 1.60
N GLU A 87 -14.72 16.72 0.54
CA GLU A 87 -16.00 16.09 0.24
C GLU A 87 -15.90 14.72 -0.44
N LYS A 88 -14.73 14.34 -0.96
CA LYS A 88 -14.58 13.09 -1.75
C LYS A 88 -14.28 11.89 -0.85
N PRO A 89 -14.78 10.68 -1.15
CA PRO A 89 -14.59 9.50 -0.30
C PRO A 89 -13.22 8.80 -0.46
N THR A 90 -12.28 9.36 -1.22
CA THR A 90 -10.98 8.74 -1.48
C THR A 90 -10.13 8.64 -0.21
N ALA A 91 -9.71 7.42 0.11
CA ALA A 91 -8.74 7.12 1.15
C ALA A 91 -7.31 7.26 0.63
N LEU A 92 -6.36 7.56 1.51
CA LEU A 92 -4.94 7.65 1.18
C LEU A 92 -4.20 6.36 1.50
N VAL A 93 -3.17 6.08 0.70
CA VAL A 93 -2.15 5.09 0.93
C VAL A 93 -0.79 5.77 0.72
N ALA A 94 0.05 5.74 1.75
CA ALA A 94 1.39 6.31 1.65
C ALA A 94 2.34 5.27 1.04
N LEU A 95 3.24 5.69 0.15
CA LEU A 95 4.38 4.88 -0.27
C LEU A 95 5.64 5.46 0.37
N VAL A 96 6.21 4.70 1.33
CA VAL A 96 7.43 5.07 2.06
C VAL A 96 8.60 4.30 1.47
N GLU A 97 9.48 5.03 0.80
CA GLU A 97 10.52 4.46 -0.08
C GLU A 97 11.86 5.19 0.00
N SER A 98 12.08 5.97 1.05
CA SER A 98 13.36 6.65 1.34
C SER A 98 13.69 6.55 2.82
N ALA A 99 14.97 6.64 3.17
CA ALA A 99 15.46 6.70 4.54
C ALA A 99 14.86 7.90 5.29
N TRP A 100 14.68 9.03 4.58
CA TRP A 100 14.03 10.21 5.13
C TRP A 100 12.55 9.95 5.47
N GLY A 101 11.81 9.26 4.59
CA GLY A 101 10.44 8.86 4.88
C GLY A 101 10.36 7.85 6.02
N LEU A 102 11.29 6.89 6.08
CA LEU A 102 11.37 5.92 7.17
C LEU A 102 11.61 6.60 8.52
N ARG A 103 12.49 7.61 8.57
CA ARG A 103 12.75 8.40 9.78
C ARG A 103 11.51 9.09 10.35
N HIS A 104 10.50 9.37 9.51
CA HIS A 104 9.27 10.07 9.91
C HIS A 104 8.02 9.18 9.78
N VAL A 105 8.19 7.86 9.71
CA VAL A 105 7.10 6.93 9.37
C VAL A 105 5.95 6.98 10.38
N GLU A 106 6.22 7.21 11.66
CA GLU A 106 5.21 7.36 12.71
C GLU A 106 4.34 8.60 12.44
N ALA A 107 4.98 9.75 12.18
CA ALA A 107 4.26 10.98 11.85
C ALA A 107 3.45 10.83 10.55
N VAL A 108 3.94 10.05 9.59
CA VAL A 108 3.19 9.69 8.37
C VAL A 108 1.98 8.83 8.71
N ALA A 109 2.14 7.78 9.54
CA ALA A 109 1.07 6.86 9.93
C ALA A 109 -0.08 7.57 10.67
N GLU A 110 0.22 8.64 11.39
CA GLU A 110 -0.75 9.42 12.17
C GLU A 110 -1.26 10.68 11.43
N ALA A 111 -0.81 10.91 10.19
CA ALA A 111 -0.96 12.21 9.53
C ALA A 111 -2.40 12.67 9.31
N THR A 112 -3.31 11.74 9.02
CA THR A 112 -4.73 12.01 8.74
C THR A 112 -5.59 10.75 8.92
N PRO A 113 -6.84 10.88 9.40
CA PRO A 113 -7.81 9.78 9.44
C PRO A 113 -8.11 9.14 8.07
N ARG A 114 -7.81 9.84 6.97
CA ARG A 114 -7.97 9.32 5.60
C ARG A 114 -6.91 8.30 5.21
N LEU A 115 -5.79 8.22 5.93
CA LEU A 115 -4.74 7.25 5.66
C LEU A 115 -5.21 5.86 6.10
N ARG A 116 -5.13 4.88 5.20
CA ARG A 116 -5.56 3.50 5.49
C ARG A 116 -4.42 2.49 5.41
N ALA A 117 -3.33 2.82 4.75
CA ALA A 117 -2.17 1.94 4.66
C ALA A 117 -0.87 2.68 4.35
N ILE A 118 0.25 2.05 4.70
CA ILE A 118 1.59 2.37 4.18
C ILE A 118 2.09 1.18 3.35
N ILE A 119 2.48 1.44 2.11
CA ILE A 119 3.25 0.51 1.27
C ILE A 119 4.73 0.76 1.53
N PHE A 120 5.48 -0.31 1.80
CA PHE A 120 6.93 -0.25 1.85
C PHE A 120 7.52 -0.29 0.42
N GLY A 121 8.21 0.77 0.01
CA GLY A 121 8.89 0.84 -1.29
C GLY A 121 10.32 0.33 -1.22
N ALA A 122 10.52 -0.99 -1.27
CA ALA A 122 11.85 -1.60 -1.12
C ALA A 122 12.88 -1.15 -2.17
N ALA A 123 12.45 -0.89 -3.40
CA ALA A 123 13.34 -0.48 -4.49
C ALA A 123 13.98 0.89 -4.23
N GLY A 124 13.15 1.90 -3.93
CA GLY A 124 13.61 3.22 -3.54
C GLY A 124 14.44 3.18 -2.26
N MET A 125 13.97 2.44 -1.26
CA MET A 125 14.64 2.35 0.04
C MET A 125 16.05 1.77 -0.08
N ALA A 126 16.22 0.71 -0.88
CA ALA A 126 17.52 0.10 -1.13
C ALA A 126 18.49 1.08 -1.81
N SER A 127 17.99 1.82 -2.79
CA SER A 127 18.77 2.84 -3.51
C SER A 127 19.21 3.97 -2.57
N ASP A 128 18.31 4.46 -1.72
CA ASP A 128 18.58 5.58 -0.82
C ASP A 128 19.51 5.20 0.33
N LEU A 129 19.37 3.97 0.86
CA LEU A 129 20.26 3.43 1.89
C LEU A 129 21.60 2.91 1.35
N GLY A 130 21.75 2.80 0.02
CA GLY A 130 22.94 2.21 -0.61
C GLY A 130 23.16 0.74 -0.23
N CYS A 131 22.07 -0.04 -0.07
CA CYS A 131 22.14 -1.43 0.37
C CYS A 131 21.54 -2.42 -0.63
N GLU A 132 21.91 -3.68 -0.48
CA GLU A 132 21.38 -4.75 -1.34
C GLU A 132 19.90 -5.05 -1.05
N ARG A 133 19.18 -5.42 -2.10
CA ARG A 133 17.80 -5.91 -1.98
C ARG A 133 17.80 -7.20 -1.17
N GLY A 134 16.91 -7.29 -0.18
CA GLY A 134 16.83 -8.43 0.74
C GLY A 134 17.79 -8.38 1.94
N GLY A 135 18.68 -7.38 2.03
CA GLY A 135 19.61 -7.25 3.14
C GLY A 135 18.96 -6.85 4.48
N GLY A 136 19.75 -6.96 5.57
CA GLY A 136 19.28 -6.72 6.94
C GLY A 136 18.69 -5.32 7.17
N LEU A 137 19.20 -4.29 6.49
CA LEU A 137 18.64 -2.93 6.57
C LEU A 137 17.21 -2.84 6.04
N LEU A 138 16.87 -3.54 4.96
CA LEU A 138 15.50 -3.58 4.44
C LEU A 138 14.58 -4.41 5.33
N HIS A 139 15.12 -5.40 6.05
CA HIS A 139 14.34 -6.10 7.08
C HIS A 139 14.02 -5.15 8.23
N ALA A 140 15.01 -4.41 8.74
CA ALA A 140 14.80 -3.39 9.78
C ALA A 140 13.77 -2.33 9.35
N ALA A 141 13.87 -1.83 8.11
CA ALA A 141 12.90 -0.88 7.55
C ALA A 141 11.47 -1.47 7.50
N ARG A 142 11.31 -2.74 7.09
CA ARG A 142 10.01 -3.42 7.11
C ARG A 142 9.43 -3.50 8.52
N CYS A 143 10.24 -3.91 9.50
CA CYS A 143 9.81 -4.02 10.88
C CYS A 143 9.37 -2.66 11.43
N HIS A 144 10.14 -1.60 11.14
CA HIS A 144 9.82 -0.25 11.58
C HIS A 144 8.50 0.26 10.98
N ILE A 145 8.27 0.04 9.68
CA ILE A 145 7.00 0.37 9.02
C ILE A 145 5.83 -0.43 9.63
N ALA A 146 6.02 -1.73 9.89
CA ALA A 146 4.98 -2.55 10.50
C ALA A 146 4.58 -2.05 11.89
N ILE A 147 5.57 -1.68 12.72
CA ILE A 147 5.35 -1.10 14.05
C ILE A 147 4.59 0.22 13.95
N ALA A 148 5.01 1.13 13.06
CA ALA A 148 4.34 2.42 12.88
C ALA A 148 2.90 2.26 12.38
N CYS A 149 2.65 1.33 11.45
CA CYS A 149 1.30 1.04 10.98
C CYS A 149 0.40 0.48 12.10
N ALA A 150 0.93 -0.45 12.90
CA ALA A 150 0.20 -1.01 14.04
C ALA A 150 -0.15 0.08 15.07
N ALA A 151 0.80 0.96 15.39
CA ALA A 151 0.57 2.09 16.30
C ALA A 151 -0.48 3.07 15.75
N GLY A 152 -0.45 3.36 14.44
CA GLY A 152 -1.42 4.23 13.77
C GLY A 152 -2.77 3.56 13.47
N GLY A 153 -2.94 2.27 13.76
CA GLY A 153 -4.18 1.53 13.45
C GLY A 153 -4.47 1.40 11.95
N ILE A 154 -3.42 1.38 11.11
CA ILE A 154 -3.51 1.27 9.65
C ILE A 154 -2.78 0.02 9.14
N ALA A 155 -3.01 -0.35 7.88
CA ALA A 155 -2.39 -1.53 7.30
C ALA A 155 -0.96 -1.27 6.80
N ALA A 156 -0.05 -2.23 7.05
CA ALA A 156 1.24 -2.28 6.34
C ALA A 156 1.11 -3.19 5.10
N ILE A 157 1.64 -2.76 3.95
CA ILE A 157 1.62 -3.51 2.69
C ILE A 157 3.05 -3.72 2.18
N ASP A 158 3.43 -4.98 1.94
CA ASP A 158 4.78 -5.37 1.52
C ASP A 158 4.95 -5.11 0.01
N PRO A 159 6.14 -4.73 -0.47
CA PRO A 159 6.39 -4.45 -1.88
C PRO A 159 6.25 -5.69 -2.76
N PRO A 160 6.11 -5.52 -4.09
CA PRO A 160 6.17 -6.66 -4.99
C PRO A 160 7.53 -7.33 -4.96
N SER A 161 7.55 -8.65 -5.19
CA SER A 161 8.78 -9.32 -5.58
C SER A 161 9.06 -9.02 -7.05
N PHE A 162 10.30 -8.71 -7.37
CA PHE A 162 10.72 -8.38 -8.73
C PHE A 162 11.22 -9.59 -9.52
N ASN A 163 11.56 -10.69 -8.83
CA ASN A 163 11.98 -11.93 -9.50
C ASN A 163 10.73 -12.74 -9.90
N LEU A 164 10.30 -12.60 -11.15
CA LEU A 164 9.13 -13.32 -11.68
C LEU A 164 9.41 -14.79 -11.99
N ASN A 165 10.69 -15.19 -12.01
CA ASN A 165 11.11 -16.55 -12.36
C ASN A 165 11.15 -17.49 -11.15
N ASP A 166 11.02 -16.95 -9.94
CA ASP A 166 11.13 -17.71 -8.70
C ASP A 166 9.92 -17.43 -7.79
N LEU A 167 8.82 -18.13 -8.07
CA LEU A 167 7.59 -18.01 -7.29
C LEU A 167 7.71 -18.63 -5.90
N GLU A 168 8.65 -19.56 -5.69
CA GLU A 168 8.90 -20.17 -4.38
C GLU A 168 9.56 -19.16 -3.43
N ALA A 169 10.62 -18.48 -3.89
CA ALA A 169 11.24 -17.41 -3.13
C ALA A 169 10.24 -16.27 -2.84
N MET A 170 9.38 -15.92 -3.81
CA MET A 170 8.33 -14.92 -3.61
C MET A 170 7.29 -15.35 -2.57
N ALA A 171 6.85 -16.62 -2.58
CA ALA A 171 5.95 -17.15 -1.57
C ALA A 171 6.58 -17.12 -0.17
N ALA A 172 7.88 -17.45 -0.06
CA ALA A 172 8.62 -17.33 1.19
C ALA A 172 8.74 -15.87 1.67
N GLU A 173 8.89 -14.90 0.75
CA GLU A 173 8.83 -13.48 1.10
C GLU A 173 7.45 -13.07 1.63
N ALA A 174 6.37 -13.53 0.99
CA ALA A 174 5.00 -13.23 1.40
C ALA A 174 4.68 -13.80 2.79
N ASP A 175 5.11 -15.04 3.07
CA ASP A 175 4.99 -15.66 4.40
C ASP A 175 5.75 -14.86 5.47
N ARG A 176 6.98 -14.44 5.19
CA ARG A 176 7.75 -13.57 6.11
C ARG A 176 7.04 -12.24 6.37
N ALA A 177 6.49 -11.61 5.35
CA ALA A 177 5.74 -10.36 5.50
C ALA A 177 4.48 -10.56 6.36
N CYS A 178 3.72 -11.63 6.12
CA CYS A 178 2.55 -11.97 6.94
C CYS A 178 2.94 -12.17 8.41
N LYS A 179 4.05 -12.87 8.69
CA LYS A 179 4.56 -13.09 10.06
C LYS A 179 5.04 -11.81 10.75
N LEU A 180 5.45 -10.79 10.00
CA LEU A 180 5.78 -9.47 10.51
C LEU A 180 4.53 -8.60 10.79
N GLY A 181 3.33 -9.08 10.48
CA GLY A 181 2.08 -8.35 10.70
C GLY A 181 1.64 -7.48 9.51
N PHE A 182 2.24 -7.65 8.33
CA PHE A 182 1.73 -7.01 7.12
C PHE A 182 0.33 -7.56 6.77
N ALA A 183 -0.53 -6.69 6.24
CA ALA A 183 -1.89 -7.04 5.86
C ALA A 183 -1.99 -7.56 4.40
N GLY A 184 -0.93 -7.39 3.61
CA GLY A 184 -0.87 -7.84 2.23
C GLY A 184 0.48 -7.56 1.58
N LYS A 185 0.61 -7.98 0.33
CA LYS A 185 1.77 -7.74 -0.53
C LYS A 185 1.31 -7.26 -1.90
N ALA A 186 1.99 -6.26 -2.45
CA ALA A 186 1.73 -5.78 -3.80
C ALA A 186 2.13 -6.84 -4.85
N ALA A 187 1.40 -6.89 -5.95
CA ALA A 187 1.66 -7.79 -7.07
C ALA A 187 1.84 -6.98 -8.36
N ILE A 188 2.89 -7.28 -9.11
CA ILE A 188 3.18 -6.68 -10.43
C ILE A 188 2.87 -7.63 -11.58
N HIS A 189 2.64 -8.92 -11.30
CA HIS A 189 2.27 -9.91 -12.29
C HIS A 189 1.17 -10.85 -11.77
N ARG A 190 0.29 -11.31 -12.67
CA ARG A 190 -0.85 -12.17 -12.31
C ARG A 190 -0.43 -13.49 -11.64
N SER A 191 0.73 -14.03 -12.01
CA SER A 191 1.27 -15.26 -11.38
C SER A 191 1.59 -15.09 -9.89
N GLN A 192 1.73 -13.85 -9.40
CA GLN A 192 2.02 -13.59 -7.99
C GLN A 192 0.76 -13.60 -7.11
N ILE A 193 -0.43 -13.46 -7.72
CA ILE A 193 -1.68 -13.28 -6.97
C ILE A 193 -1.99 -14.51 -6.12
N ALA A 194 -2.02 -15.70 -6.72
CA ALA A 194 -2.42 -16.91 -6.00
C ALA A 194 -1.46 -17.27 -4.85
N PRO A 195 -0.12 -17.21 -5.00
CA PRO A 195 0.78 -17.45 -3.88
C PRO A 195 0.68 -16.37 -2.78
N ILE A 196 0.50 -15.09 -3.13
CA ILE A 196 0.29 -14.03 -2.14
C ILE A 196 -0.99 -14.31 -1.34
N ASP A 197 -2.11 -14.57 -2.03
CA ASP A 197 -3.38 -14.86 -1.37
C ASP A 197 -3.27 -16.07 -0.44
N ALA A 198 -2.50 -17.09 -0.81
CA ALA A 198 -2.27 -18.26 0.03
C ALA A 198 -1.54 -17.91 1.35
N SER A 199 -0.55 -17.01 1.31
CA SER A 199 0.20 -16.60 2.51
C SER A 199 -0.60 -15.71 3.46
N PHE A 200 -1.43 -14.80 2.94
CA PHE A 200 -2.18 -13.85 3.78
C PHE A 200 -3.57 -14.36 4.20
N ARG A 201 -4.01 -15.50 3.67
CA ARG A 201 -5.27 -16.12 4.07
C ARG A 201 -5.09 -16.85 5.41
N PRO A 202 -5.87 -16.49 6.45
CA PRO A 202 -5.87 -17.22 7.71
C PRO A 202 -6.28 -18.67 7.47
N ASP A 203 -5.53 -19.60 8.07
CA ASP A 203 -5.92 -20.99 8.06
C ASP A 203 -7.14 -21.24 8.96
N ALA A 204 -7.72 -22.43 8.85
CA ALA A 204 -8.89 -22.79 9.64
C ALA A 204 -8.63 -22.67 11.15
N LYS A 205 -7.42 -22.99 11.61
CA LYS A 205 -7.03 -22.92 13.02
C LYS A 205 -7.01 -21.49 13.53
N ALA A 206 -6.42 -20.56 12.78
CA ALA A 206 -6.37 -19.14 13.09
C ALA A 206 -7.78 -18.52 13.10
N LEU A 207 -8.65 -18.90 12.17
CA LEU A 207 -10.05 -18.46 12.15
C LEU A 207 -10.82 -18.96 13.37
N ASP A 208 -10.69 -20.24 13.72
CA ASP A 208 -11.38 -20.82 14.87
C ASP A 208 -10.87 -20.21 16.17
N ARG A 209 -9.56 -20.00 16.28
CA ARG A 209 -8.95 -19.29 17.41
C ARG A 209 -9.50 -17.86 17.54
N ALA A 210 -9.52 -17.10 16.44
CA ALA A 210 -10.05 -15.73 16.45
C ALA A 210 -11.53 -15.70 16.85
N ARG A 211 -12.35 -16.64 16.37
CA ARG A 211 -13.75 -16.79 16.78
C ARG A 211 -13.88 -17.09 18.27
N ARG A 212 -13.06 -17.99 18.81
CA ARG A 212 -13.04 -18.30 20.25
C ARG A 212 -12.71 -17.07 21.08
N ILE A 213 -11.66 -16.33 20.71
CA ILE A 213 -11.26 -15.10 21.40
C ILE A 213 -12.40 -14.08 21.43
N VAL A 214 -13.09 -13.86 20.31
CA VAL A 214 -14.24 -12.95 20.24
C VAL A 214 -15.39 -13.42 21.14
N GLU A 215 -15.69 -14.72 21.16
CA GLU A 215 -16.73 -15.26 22.05
C GLU A 215 -16.36 -15.21 23.53
N LEU A 216 -15.09 -15.42 23.89
CA LEU A 216 -14.59 -15.27 25.25
C LEU A 216 -14.62 -13.79 25.70
N ALA A 217 -14.24 -12.87 24.82
CA ALA A 217 -14.26 -11.43 25.12
C ALA A 217 -15.68 -10.92 25.44
N LYS A 218 -16.71 -11.45 24.78
CA LYS A 218 -18.12 -11.14 25.10
C LYS A 218 -18.53 -11.57 26.51
N LYS A 219 -17.83 -12.53 27.12
CA LYS A 219 -18.15 -13.10 28.44
C LYS A 219 -17.40 -12.44 29.61
N GLY A 220 -16.58 -11.41 29.36
CA GLY A 220 -16.00 -10.57 30.41
C GLY A 220 -14.49 -10.66 30.51
N VAL A 221 -13.88 -11.85 30.61
CA VAL A 221 -12.42 -12.12 30.49
C VAL A 221 -12.22 -13.63 30.25
N GLY A 222 -11.31 -14.03 29.36
CA GLY A 222 -10.92 -15.43 29.17
C GLY A 222 -9.51 -15.55 28.58
N VAL A 223 -8.76 -16.56 29.00
CA VAL A 223 -7.45 -16.94 28.43
C VAL A 223 -7.70 -18.06 27.40
N ASP A 224 -7.16 -17.91 26.19
CA ASP A 224 -7.16 -18.94 25.14
C ASP A 224 -5.76 -19.56 25.12
N ASP A 225 -5.64 -20.76 25.70
CA ASP A 225 -4.41 -21.57 25.80
C ASP A 225 -3.98 -22.13 24.42
#